data_AF-K7FSZ7-F1
#
_entry.id   AF-K7FSZ7-F1
#
_cell.length_a   1.000
_cell.length_b   1.000
_cell.length_c   1.000
_cell.angle_alpha   90.00
_cell.angle_beta   90.00
_cell.angle_gamma   90.00
#
_symmetry.space_group_name_H-M   'P 1'
#
loop_
_entity.id
_entity.type
_entity.pdbx_description
1 polymer ?
#
loop_
_entity_poly.entity_id
_entity_poly.type
_entity_poly.pdbx_seq_one_letter_code
_entity_poly.pdbx_strand_id
1 'polypeptide(L)'
;SIELGTQGSQHCHSNRAGSPYHAENHWARRKLYVASVICLLFMSGEVVEILGALLSVLSIWVVTGVLVYLAVERLLSNNYEIEGDVMLITSACAVAVNLVMGAALHQAGHGHSPHRHSRQACPPGRGTKGAVPWGPELPAAGAKGVLYSPEYKYIDPVCTFLFSVLVLGTTLTILRDVVLVLMEGTPKGVDFTSVKETLLSVEGVKALHSLHIWALTVSHPVLSVHIAINETPDAQTVLKEASCQLQGAFNFHTTTIQIENYSEDMRDCRECQSPSD
;
A
#
# COMPACT_ATOMS: atom_id res chain seq x y z
N SER A 1 -65.36 -22.29 -67.37
CA SER A 1 -64.32 -21.98 -66.35
C SER A 1 -64.79 -22.59 -65.05
N ILE A 2 -64.54 -23.86 -64.75
CA ILE A 2 -63.27 -24.46 -64.26
C ILE A 2 -62.67 -23.64 -63.10
N GLU A 3 -63.10 -23.95 -61.89
CA GLU A 3 -62.24 -23.87 -60.70
C GLU A 3 -62.01 -25.31 -60.23
N LEU A 4 -60.74 -25.69 -60.18
CA LEU A 4 -60.19 -27.02 -59.93
C LEU A 4 -59.46 -26.99 -58.59
N GLY A 5 -59.79 -27.96 -57.72
CA GLY A 5 -58.83 -28.81 -57.03
C GLY A 5 -57.80 -28.20 -56.05
N THR A 6 -58.00 -28.52 -54.77
CA THR A 6 -57.01 -29.16 -53.87
C THR A 6 -55.54 -28.71 -53.93
N GLN A 7 -55.07 -28.04 -52.88
CA GLN A 7 -53.91 -28.43 -52.05
C GLN A 7 -53.60 -27.32 -51.05
N GLY A 8 -53.74 -27.61 -49.76
CA GLY A 8 -53.24 -26.79 -48.66
C GLY A 8 -52.57 -27.71 -47.66
N SER A 9 -51.30 -28.00 -47.93
CA SER A 9 -50.44 -28.93 -47.22
C SER A 9 -50.43 -28.74 -45.70
N GLN A 10 -50.43 -29.86 -44.99
CA GLN A 10 -49.99 -29.94 -43.60
C GLN A 10 -48.65 -29.23 -43.44
N HIS A 11 -48.57 -28.22 -42.57
CA HIS A 11 -47.32 -27.85 -41.94
C HIS A 11 -47.52 -27.70 -40.43
N CYS A 12 -46.68 -28.45 -39.72
CA CYS A 12 -46.70 -28.75 -38.31
C CYS A 12 -46.47 -27.51 -37.44
N HIS A 13 -47.43 -27.13 -36.58
CA HIS A 13 -47.10 -26.52 -35.29
C HIS A 13 -48.09 -27.00 -34.22
N SER A 14 -47.95 -28.29 -33.91
CA SER A 14 -48.35 -28.81 -32.61
C SER A 14 -47.44 -28.17 -31.56
N ASN A 15 -48.06 -27.45 -30.63
CA ASN A 15 -47.71 -27.37 -29.21
C ASN A 15 -46.38 -26.69 -28.79
N ARG A 16 -46.54 -25.82 -27.78
CA ARG A 16 -45.58 -25.54 -26.70
C ARG A 16 -44.37 -24.64 -27.01
N ALA A 17 -44.55 -23.35 -26.73
CA ALA A 17 -43.46 -22.50 -26.25
C ALA A 17 -44.00 -21.47 -25.25
N GLY A 18 -44.31 -21.94 -24.04
CA GLY A 18 -44.21 -21.09 -22.87
C GLY A 18 -42.74 -20.67 -22.76
N SER A 19 -42.45 -19.47 -23.25
CA SER A 19 -41.23 -18.68 -23.15
C SER A 19 -40.04 -19.33 -22.41
N PRO A 20 -39.03 -19.86 -23.13
CA PRO A 20 -37.71 -20.17 -22.55
C PRO A 20 -36.98 -18.89 -22.08
N TYR A 21 -37.38 -17.74 -22.65
CA TYR A 21 -36.78 -16.42 -22.43
C TYR A 21 -36.84 -15.95 -20.97
N HIS A 22 -37.87 -16.35 -20.20
CA HIS A 22 -38.07 -15.81 -18.86
C HIS A 22 -37.19 -16.48 -17.79
N ALA A 23 -36.87 -17.77 -17.97
CA ALA A 23 -35.99 -18.52 -17.08
C ALA A 23 -34.51 -18.19 -17.32
N GLU A 24 -34.13 -18.01 -18.59
CA GLU A 24 -32.77 -17.61 -18.98
C GLU A 24 -32.42 -16.22 -18.43
N ASN A 25 -33.36 -15.27 -18.49
CA ASN A 25 -33.22 -13.94 -17.89
C ASN A 25 -33.06 -13.97 -16.36
N HIS A 26 -33.75 -14.86 -15.65
CA HIS A 26 -33.59 -14.98 -14.19
C HIS A 26 -32.24 -15.57 -13.78
N TRP A 27 -31.73 -16.53 -14.55
CA TRP A 27 -30.41 -17.12 -14.32
C TRP A 27 -29.29 -16.12 -14.64
N ALA A 28 -29.41 -15.39 -15.76
CA ALA A 28 -28.48 -14.31 -16.11
C ALA A 28 -28.50 -13.18 -15.06
N ARG A 29 -29.68 -12.75 -14.59
CA ARG A 29 -29.82 -11.73 -13.53
C ARG A 29 -29.21 -12.17 -12.21
N ARG A 30 -29.40 -13.44 -11.81
CA ARG A 30 -28.77 -14.01 -10.61
C ARG A 30 -27.25 -14.02 -10.72
N LYS A 31 -26.71 -14.39 -11.87
CA LYS A 31 -25.27 -14.32 -12.13
C LYS A 31 -24.72 -12.90 -12.09
N LEU A 32 -25.45 -11.95 -12.67
CA LEU A 32 -25.07 -10.53 -12.65
C LEU A 32 -25.10 -9.97 -11.22
N TYR A 33 -26.13 -10.32 -10.43
CA TYR A 33 -26.25 -9.92 -9.04
C TYR A 33 -25.12 -10.48 -8.19
N VAL A 34 -24.80 -11.78 -8.35
CA VAL A 34 -23.68 -12.41 -7.65
C VAL A 34 -22.34 -11.78 -8.04
N ALA A 35 -22.11 -11.52 -9.33
CA ALA A 35 -20.90 -10.84 -9.80
C ALA A 35 -20.79 -9.40 -9.25
N SER A 36 -21.91 -8.66 -9.23
CA SER A 36 -21.97 -7.30 -8.68
C SER A 36 -21.69 -7.26 -7.18
N VAL A 37 -22.26 -8.19 -6.40
CA VAL A 37 -21.99 -8.28 -4.95
C VAL A 37 -20.53 -8.67 -4.67
N ILE A 38 -19.98 -9.63 -5.41
CA ILE A 38 -18.56 -10.00 -5.26
C ILE A 38 -17.65 -8.82 -5.62
N CYS A 39 -17.96 -8.10 -6.70
CA CYS A 39 -17.21 -6.91 -7.09
C CYS A 39 -17.28 -5.82 -6.02
N LEU A 40 -18.47 -5.55 -5.46
CA LEU A 40 -18.62 -4.58 -4.36
C LEU A 40 -17.85 -4.98 -3.11
N LEU A 41 -17.86 -6.27 -2.74
CA LEU A 41 -17.07 -6.77 -1.61
C LEU A 41 -15.57 -6.57 -1.85
N PHE A 42 -15.08 -6.88 -3.04
CA PHE A 42 -13.68 -6.70 -3.42
C PHE A 42 -13.27 -5.22 -3.40
N MET A 43 -14.06 -4.35 -4.05
CA MET A 43 -13.84 -2.90 -4.06
C MET A 43 -13.89 -2.30 -2.65
N SER A 44 -14.80 -2.78 -1.80
CA SER A 44 -14.86 -2.34 -0.40
C SER A 44 -13.67 -2.81 0.42
N GLY A 45 -13.10 -3.98 0.10
CA GLY A 45 -11.93 -4.53 0.80
C GLY A 45 -10.69 -3.65 0.65
N GLU A 46 -10.37 -3.22 -0.56
CA GLU A 46 -9.22 -2.36 -0.85
C GLU A 46 -9.34 -0.98 -0.16
N VAL A 47 -10.52 -0.37 -0.22
CA VAL A 47 -10.78 0.92 0.43
C VAL A 47 -10.76 0.78 1.96
N VAL A 48 -11.25 -0.32 2.51
CA VAL A 48 -11.21 -0.61 3.95
C VAL A 48 -9.78 -0.81 4.45
N GLU A 49 -8.87 -1.35 3.64
CA GLU A 49 -7.46 -1.49 4.01
C GLU A 49 -6.82 -0.12 4.26
N ILE A 50 -7.00 0.82 3.32
CA ILE A 50 -6.42 2.16 3.40
C ILE A 50 -7.09 2.98 4.51
N LEU A 51 -8.42 2.92 4.61
CA LEU A 51 -9.17 3.57 5.69
C LEU A 51 -8.81 2.99 7.08
N GLY A 52 -8.59 1.68 7.14
CA GLY A 52 -8.14 0.98 8.35
C GLY A 52 -6.75 1.44 8.78
N ALA A 53 -5.82 1.57 7.83
CA ALA A 53 -4.50 2.13 8.09
C ALA A 53 -4.60 3.57 8.60
N LEU A 54 -5.41 4.43 7.97
CA LEU A 54 -5.64 5.81 8.42
C LEU A 54 -6.20 5.87 9.85
N LEU A 55 -7.24 5.07 10.13
CA LEU A 55 -7.87 5.01 11.45
C LEU A 55 -6.90 4.50 12.52
N SER A 56 -6.02 3.55 12.17
CA SER A 56 -4.97 3.09 13.08
C SER A 56 -4.00 4.22 13.46
N VAL A 57 -3.56 5.03 12.49
CA VAL A 57 -2.67 6.18 12.74
C VAL A 57 -3.37 7.23 13.61
N LEU A 58 -4.64 7.52 13.34
CA LEU A 58 -5.43 8.43 14.17
C LEU A 58 -5.60 7.91 15.60
N SER A 59 -5.78 6.60 15.79
CA SER A 59 -5.86 6.01 17.14
C SER A 59 -4.54 6.17 17.91
N ILE A 60 -3.39 6.02 17.23
CA ILE A 60 -2.06 6.25 17.82
C ILE A 60 -1.91 7.70 18.27
N TRP A 61 -2.41 8.65 17.49
CA TRP A 61 -2.38 10.08 17.85
C TRP A 61 -3.24 10.38 19.08
N VAL A 62 -4.44 9.80 19.16
CA VAL A 62 -5.31 9.95 20.34
C VAL A 62 -4.62 9.40 21.59
N VAL A 63 -4.09 8.17 21.52
CA VAL A 63 -3.37 7.54 22.65
C VAL A 63 -2.14 8.37 23.04
N THR A 64 -1.35 8.82 22.07
CA THR A 64 -0.17 9.66 22.32
C THR A 64 -0.56 10.99 22.97
N GLY A 65 -1.64 11.63 22.52
CA GLY A 65 -2.17 12.85 23.12
C GLY A 65 -2.61 12.65 24.58
N VAL A 66 -3.27 11.53 24.88
CA VAL A 66 -3.62 11.16 26.26
C VAL A 66 -2.37 10.95 27.12
N LEU A 67 -1.34 10.25 26.62
CA LEU A 67 -0.08 10.04 27.36
C LEU A 67 0.65 11.36 27.65
N VAL A 68 0.68 12.28 26.67
CA VAL A 68 1.25 13.61 26.85
C VAL A 68 0.45 14.41 27.87
N TYR A 69 -0.89 14.37 27.81
CA TYR A 69 -1.75 15.02 28.79
C TYR A 69 -1.46 14.52 30.22
N LEU A 70 -1.39 13.19 30.40
CA LEU A 70 -1.04 12.59 31.70
C LEU A 70 0.37 12.97 32.15
N ALA A 71 1.34 13.06 31.23
CA ALA A 71 2.70 13.50 31.55
C ALA A 71 2.74 14.98 32.01
N VAL A 72 1.95 15.86 31.39
CA VAL A 72 1.79 17.26 31.82
C VAL A 72 1.14 17.33 33.20
N GLU A 73 0.07 16.55 33.42
CA GLU A 73 -0.60 16.48 34.73
C GLU A 73 0.34 15.99 35.83
N ARG A 74 1.17 14.99 35.55
CA ARG A 74 2.23 14.51 36.46
C ARG A 74 3.26 15.58 36.78
N LEU A 75 3.64 16.41 35.80
CA LEU A 75 4.61 17.49 35.98
C LEU A 75 4.07 18.61 36.88
N LEU A 76 2.78 18.93 36.77
CA LEU A 76 2.13 20.00 37.54
C LEU A 76 1.71 19.56 38.95
N SER A 77 1.28 18.32 39.13
CA SER A 77 0.74 17.83 40.40
C SER A 77 1.81 17.49 41.46
N ASN A 78 3.08 17.24 41.05
CA ASN A 78 4.32 17.06 41.85
C ASN A 78 4.27 16.15 43.10
N ASN A 79 3.12 15.55 43.42
CA ASN A 79 2.83 14.69 44.57
C ASN A 79 2.25 13.37 44.05
N TYR A 80 3.14 12.51 43.55
CA TYR A 80 2.78 11.14 43.19
C TYR A 80 3.77 10.19 43.88
N GLU A 81 3.25 9.27 44.71
CA GLU A 81 4.02 8.13 45.20
C GLU A 81 3.96 7.06 44.12
N ILE A 82 5.09 6.88 43.43
CA ILE A 82 5.23 5.90 42.35
C ILE A 82 5.47 4.54 42.99
N GLU A 83 4.53 3.62 42.83
CA GLU A 83 4.70 2.21 43.18
C GLU A 83 5.64 1.54 42.16
N GLY A 84 6.95 1.66 42.41
CA GLY A 84 8.01 1.35 41.44
C GLY A 84 7.98 -0.09 40.90
N ASP A 85 7.49 -1.05 41.69
CA ASP A 85 7.40 -2.45 41.30
C ASP A 85 6.41 -2.67 40.15
N VAL A 86 5.25 -2.01 40.19
CA VAL A 86 4.22 -2.11 39.13
C VAL A 86 4.71 -1.45 37.84
N MET A 87 5.41 -0.32 37.94
CA MET A 87 5.99 0.39 36.78
C MET A 87 7.13 -0.41 36.12
N LEU A 88 7.96 -1.08 36.92
CA LEU A 88 9.08 -1.89 36.40
C LEU A 88 8.57 -3.13 35.65
N ILE A 89 7.57 -3.83 36.21
CA ILE A 89 6.98 -5.01 35.57
C ILE A 89 6.28 -4.64 34.26
N THR A 90 5.48 -3.57 34.26
CA THR A 90 4.74 -3.13 33.07
C THR A 90 5.66 -2.63 31.95
N SER A 91 6.70 -1.85 32.26
CA SER A 91 7.69 -1.40 31.27
C SER A 91 8.53 -2.56 30.71
N ALA A 92 8.95 -3.50 31.54
CA ALA A 92 9.69 -4.69 31.10
C ALA A 92 8.87 -5.55 30.13
N CYS A 93 7.57 -5.74 30.43
CA CYS A 93 6.65 -6.45 29.54
C CYS A 93 6.48 -5.73 28.20
N ALA A 94 6.30 -4.41 28.21
CA ALA A 94 6.15 -3.60 27.00
C ALA A 94 7.40 -3.66 26.10
N VAL A 95 8.60 -3.56 26.69
CA VAL A 95 9.86 -3.68 25.95
C VAL A 95 10.02 -5.08 25.35
N ALA A 96 9.68 -6.14 26.09
CA ALA A 96 9.73 -7.50 25.59
C ALA A 96 8.82 -7.70 24.38
N VAL A 97 7.57 -7.22 24.43
CA VAL A 97 6.62 -7.29 23.32
C VAL A 97 7.13 -6.50 22.11
N ASN A 98 7.63 -5.28 22.31
CA ASN A 98 8.19 -4.46 21.24
C ASN A 98 9.44 -5.11 20.60
N LEU A 99 10.29 -5.78 21.38
CA LEU A 99 11.44 -6.52 20.88
C LEU A 99 11.03 -7.74 20.05
N VAL A 100 10.04 -8.50 20.53
CA VAL A 100 9.50 -9.67 19.80
C VAL A 100 8.87 -9.23 18.49
N MET A 101 8.07 -8.15 18.48
CA MET A 101 7.49 -7.59 17.27
C MET A 101 8.58 -7.11 16.29
N GLY A 102 9.58 -6.38 16.77
CA GLY A 102 10.70 -5.92 15.96
C GLY A 102 11.53 -7.06 15.38
N ALA A 103 11.79 -8.11 16.17
CA ALA A 103 12.51 -9.30 15.71
C ALA A 103 11.70 -10.08 14.67
N ALA A 104 10.39 -10.24 14.87
CA ALA A 104 9.51 -10.89 13.90
C ALA A 104 9.48 -10.14 12.57
N LEU A 105 9.43 -8.81 12.60
CA LEU A 105 9.48 -7.98 11.39
C LEU A 105 10.84 -8.08 10.68
N HIS A 106 11.94 -8.09 11.43
CA HIS A 106 13.28 -8.24 10.84
C HIS A 106 13.48 -9.62 10.19
N GLN A 107 12.88 -10.68 10.75
CA GLN A 107 12.90 -12.02 10.15
C GLN A 107 12.05 -12.10 8.87
N ALA A 108 10.93 -11.37 8.80
CA ALA A 108 10.11 -11.27 7.58
C ALA A 108 10.80 -10.49 6.44
N GLY A 109 11.76 -9.62 6.75
CA GLY A 109 12.55 -8.86 5.77
C GLY A 109 13.76 -9.59 5.19
N HIS A 110 14.12 -10.79 5.67
CA HIS A 110 15.30 -11.56 5.22
C HIS A 110 14.90 -12.82 4.42
N GLY A 111 14.01 -12.65 3.45
CA GLY A 111 13.65 -13.65 2.45
C GLY A 111 14.34 -13.44 1.10
N HIS A 112 15.63 -13.08 1.08
CA HIS A 112 16.42 -13.03 -0.17
C HIS A 112 17.70 -13.87 -0.04
N SER A 113 17.82 -14.85 -0.93
CA SER A 113 18.88 -15.85 -1.07
C SER A 113 20.30 -15.32 -0.82
N PRO A 114 21.10 -15.93 0.07
CA PRO A 114 22.53 -15.69 0.08
C PRO A 114 23.18 -16.55 -1.02
N HIS A 115 23.56 -15.91 -2.13
CA HIS A 115 24.58 -16.45 -3.02
C HIS A 115 25.85 -16.66 -2.20
N ARG A 116 26.11 -17.93 -1.88
CA ARG A 116 27.25 -18.41 -1.13
C ARG A 116 28.49 -18.38 -2.04
N HIS A 117 29.26 -17.29 -2.01
CA HIS A 117 30.60 -17.31 -2.58
C HIS A 117 31.55 -18.03 -1.62
N SER A 118 31.83 -19.27 -1.98
CA SER A 118 32.95 -20.07 -1.53
C SER A 118 34.27 -19.30 -1.71
N ARG A 119 34.94 -18.98 -0.58
CA ARG A 119 36.39 -19.08 -0.51
C ARG A 119 36.80 -19.86 0.74
N GLN A 120 37.59 -20.88 0.46
CA GLN A 120 38.12 -21.89 1.35
C GLN A 120 39.23 -21.31 2.26
N ALA A 121 39.32 -21.88 3.47
CA ALA A 121 40.50 -22.28 4.26
C ALA A 121 41.74 -21.35 4.33
N CYS A 122 42.35 -21.07 5.50
CA CYS A 122 42.84 -22.02 6.51
C CYS A 122 42.88 -21.44 7.95
N PRO A 123 42.73 -22.28 9.00
CA PRO A 123 43.18 -22.06 10.40
C PRO A 123 44.55 -22.77 10.64
N PRO A 124 45.13 -22.93 11.88
CA PRO A 124 44.66 -22.59 13.23
C PRO A 124 45.72 -21.94 14.17
N GLY A 125 45.27 -21.00 15.02
CA GLY A 125 46.00 -20.55 16.21
C GLY A 125 45.42 -21.19 17.47
N ARG A 126 46.17 -22.13 18.05
CA ARG A 126 45.84 -22.93 19.23
C ARG A 126 45.97 -22.06 20.50
N GLY A 127 44.85 -21.82 21.17
CA GLY A 127 44.80 -21.17 22.49
C GLY A 127 43.88 -21.93 23.42
N THR A 128 44.35 -23.06 23.93
CA THR A 128 43.78 -23.74 25.08
C THR A 128 43.72 -22.79 26.28
N LYS A 129 42.61 -22.75 27.00
CA LYS A 129 42.48 -23.14 28.41
C LYS A 129 41.15 -22.62 29.01
N GLY A 130 40.47 -23.50 29.75
CA GLY A 130 39.60 -23.10 30.86
C GLY A 130 38.10 -23.22 30.62
N ALA A 131 37.61 -24.44 30.42
CA ALA A 131 36.28 -24.77 30.91
C ALA A 131 36.32 -24.70 32.43
N VAL A 132 35.50 -23.84 33.03
CA VAL A 132 35.17 -23.91 34.45
C VAL A 132 33.66 -23.79 34.60
N PRO A 133 32.95 -24.86 34.99
CA PRO A 133 31.54 -24.80 35.32
C PRO A 133 31.39 -24.27 36.76
N TRP A 134 30.87 -23.07 36.91
CA TRP A 134 30.38 -22.56 38.18
C TRP A 134 28.94 -22.13 37.97
N GLY A 135 28.05 -22.72 38.76
CA GLY A 135 26.61 -22.52 38.69
C GLY A 135 26.17 -21.10 39.03
N PRO A 136 24.86 -20.82 38.89
CA PRO A 136 24.28 -19.57 39.32
C PRO A 136 24.10 -19.58 40.85
N GLU A 137 25.18 -19.28 41.57
CA GLU A 137 25.10 -18.83 42.95
C GLU A 137 25.89 -17.55 43.06
N LEU A 138 25.23 -16.40 42.93
CA LEU A 138 25.61 -15.23 43.73
C LEU A 138 24.38 -14.32 43.98
N PRO A 139 24.39 -13.64 45.13
CA PRO A 139 23.26 -13.58 46.05
C PRO A 139 22.36 -12.37 45.84
N ALA A 140 21.06 -12.64 45.99
CA ALA A 140 20.08 -11.67 46.41
C ALA A 140 20.39 -11.18 47.85
N ALA A 141 21.32 -10.22 48.00
CA ALA A 141 21.44 -9.35 49.18
C ALA A 141 22.64 -8.42 48.98
N GLY A 142 22.41 -7.15 48.65
CA GLY A 142 23.50 -6.18 48.71
C GLY A 142 23.35 -4.87 47.93
N ALA A 143 22.38 -4.75 47.02
CA ALA A 143 22.22 -3.53 46.21
C ALA A 143 20.78 -2.97 46.19
N LYS A 144 20.03 -3.14 47.29
CA LYS A 144 18.71 -2.49 47.47
C LYS A 144 18.78 -1.14 48.20
N GLY A 145 19.97 -0.57 48.38
CA GLY A 145 20.18 0.61 49.24
C GLY A 145 20.78 1.84 48.55
N VAL A 146 21.14 1.78 47.27
CA VAL A 146 21.84 2.87 46.57
C VAL A 146 21.29 3.02 45.14
N LEU A 147 19.97 3.04 44.99
CA LEU A 147 19.32 3.52 43.76
C LEU A 147 17.93 4.09 44.04
N TYR A 148 17.77 4.77 45.18
CA TYR A 148 16.53 5.47 45.52
C TYR A 148 16.90 6.93 45.80
N SER A 149 17.43 7.61 44.78
CA SER A 149 17.54 9.07 44.79
C SER A 149 16.19 9.61 44.28
N PRO A 150 15.37 10.26 45.13
CA PRO A 150 14.05 10.78 44.76
C PRO A 150 14.12 11.95 43.74
N GLU A 151 15.30 12.34 43.30
CA GLU A 151 15.53 13.45 42.36
C GLU A 151 15.22 13.12 40.89
N TYR A 152 14.99 11.84 40.54
CA TYR A 152 14.70 11.41 39.16
C TYR A 152 13.21 11.35 38.80
N LYS A 153 12.32 11.91 39.61
CA LYS A 153 10.86 11.95 39.35
C LYS A 153 10.48 12.62 38.01
N TYR A 154 11.35 13.48 37.47
CA TYR A 154 11.12 14.19 36.21
C TYR A 154 11.51 13.41 34.95
N ILE A 155 12.22 12.28 35.08
CA ILE A 155 12.67 11.49 33.91
C ILE A 155 11.47 10.92 33.15
N ASP A 156 10.44 10.44 33.85
CA ASP A 156 9.29 9.78 33.23
C ASP A 156 8.48 10.71 32.28
N PRO A 157 8.11 11.95 32.69
CA PRO A 157 7.50 12.91 31.77
C PRO A 157 8.40 13.28 30.58
N VAL A 158 9.70 13.53 30.81
CA VAL A 158 10.64 13.92 29.74
C VAL A 158 10.78 12.81 28.69
N CYS A 159 10.89 11.56 29.13
CA CYS A 159 10.90 10.40 28.23
C CYS A 159 9.60 10.28 27.44
N THR A 160 8.45 10.54 28.07
CA THR A 160 7.13 10.51 27.41
C THR A 160 7.02 11.59 26.33
N PHE A 161 7.50 12.81 26.60
CA PHE A 161 7.53 13.88 25.59
C PHE A 161 8.44 13.54 24.41
N LEU A 162 9.65 13.06 24.68
CA LEU A 162 10.59 12.66 23.64
C LEU A 162 10.00 11.55 22.74
N PHE A 163 9.42 10.53 23.37
CA PHE A 163 8.77 9.43 22.66
C PHE A 163 7.57 9.92 21.84
N SER A 164 6.74 10.80 22.40
CA SER A 164 5.61 11.40 21.70
C SER A 164 6.05 12.15 20.43
N VAL A 165 7.08 12.99 20.53
CA VAL A 165 7.62 13.72 19.36
C VAL A 165 8.14 12.76 18.29
N LEU A 166 8.84 11.70 18.70
CA LEU A 166 9.32 10.68 17.78
C LEU A 166 8.16 9.97 17.07
N VAL A 167 7.14 9.52 17.81
CA VAL A 167 5.95 8.86 17.25
C VAL A 167 5.18 9.80 16.32
N LEU A 168 4.98 11.06 16.71
CA LEU A 168 4.34 12.07 15.85
C LEU A 168 5.13 12.26 14.56
N GLY A 169 6.46 12.38 14.64
CA GLY A 169 7.34 12.53 13.47
C GLY A 169 7.24 11.35 12.50
N THR A 170 7.31 10.11 13.00
CA THR A 170 7.24 8.90 12.15
C THR A 170 5.83 8.64 11.61
N THR A 171 4.79 8.97 12.37
CA THR A 171 3.39 8.79 11.92
C THR A 171 2.96 9.88 10.93
N LEU A 172 3.49 11.10 11.02
CA LEU A 172 3.23 12.16 10.05
C LEU A 172 3.68 11.78 8.63
N THR A 173 4.82 11.11 8.49
CA THR A 173 5.29 10.64 7.18
C THR A 173 4.36 9.60 6.58
N ILE A 174 3.87 8.67 7.40
CA ILE A 174 2.91 7.63 6.99
C ILE A 174 1.56 8.25 6.65
N LEU A 175 1.07 9.19 7.47
CA LEU A 175 -0.19 9.89 7.24
C LEU A 175 -0.18 10.62 5.89
N ARG A 176 0.92 11.31 5.58
CA ARG A 176 1.09 11.98 4.28
C ARG A 176 0.98 10.99 3.12
N ASP A 177 1.58 9.81 3.25
CA ASP A 177 1.56 8.79 2.20
C ASP A 177 0.15 8.21 2.00
N VAL A 178 -0.57 7.95 3.10
CA VAL A 178 -1.97 7.49 3.05
C VAL A 178 -2.89 8.55 2.44
N VAL A 179 -2.75 9.81 2.86
CA VAL A 179 -3.53 10.92 2.30
C VAL A 179 -3.22 11.14 0.82
N LEU A 180 -1.95 11.00 0.41
CA LEU A 180 -1.57 11.12 -1.00
C LEU A 180 -2.27 10.06 -1.86
N VAL A 181 -2.32 8.81 -1.39
CA VAL A 181 -3.07 7.73 -2.07
C VAL A 181 -4.57 8.05 -2.13
N LEU A 182 -5.17 8.51 -1.03
CA LEU A 182 -6.60 8.86 -0.99
C LEU A 182 -6.97 10.06 -1.87
N MET A 183 -6.04 10.99 -2.08
CA MET A 183 -6.21 12.17 -2.92
C MET A 183 -5.88 11.90 -4.39
N GLU A 184 -5.68 10.63 -4.78
CA GLU A 184 -5.24 10.24 -6.13
C GLU A 184 -3.95 10.95 -6.57
N GLY A 185 -3.08 11.26 -5.59
CA GLY A 185 -1.83 11.98 -5.81
C GLY A 185 -0.77 11.11 -6.49
N THR A 186 0.17 11.78 -7.15
CA THR A 186 1.29 11.12 -7.83
C THR A 186 2.26 10.51 -6.80
N PRO A 187 2.61 9.21 -6.93
CA PRO A 187 3.48 8.53 -5.98
C PRO A 187 4.89 9.14 -5.92
N LYS A 188 5.50 9.10 -4.74
CA LYS A 188 6.88 9.55 -4.54
C LYS A 188 7.83 8.72 -5.42
N GLY A 189 8.61 9.40 -6.27
CA GLY A 189 9.61 8.77 -7.14
C GLY A 189 9.21 8.61 -8.60
N VAL A 190 7.97 8.96 -8.97
CA VAL A 190 7.58 9.08 -10.38
C VAL A 190 7.45 10.56 -10.72
N ASP A 191 8.32 11.04 -11.59
CA ASP A 191 8.29 12.41 -12.09
C ASP A 191 7.46 12.49 -13.38
N PHE A 192 6.55 13.46 -13.44
CA PHE A 192 5.66 13.70 -14.57
C PHE A 192 6.47 13.99 -15.85
N THR A 193 7.54 14.78 -15.73
CA THR A 193 8.36 15.19 -16.88
C THR A 193 9.10 14.01 -17.47
N SER A 194 9.71 13.18 -16.61
CA SER A 194 10.42 11.96 -17.01
C SER A 194 9.53 10.98 -17.78
N VAL A 195 8.29 10.79 -17.33
CA VAL A 195 7.31 9.92 -18.01
C VAL A 195 6.90 10.51 -19.36
N LYS A 196 6.64 11.81 -19.41
CA LYS A 196 6.30 12.54 -20.63
C LYS A 196 7.40 12.44 -21.69
N GLU A 197 8.66 12.66 -21.32
CA GLU A 197 9.81 12.57 -22.23
C GLU A 197 9.99 11.16 -22.78
N THR A 198 9.84 10.14 -21.93
CA THR A 198 9.90 8.73 -22.34
C THR A 198 8.85 8.42 -23.41
N LEU A 199 7.61 8.87 -23.20
CA LEU A 199 6.52 8.66 -24.15
C LEU A 199 6.67 9.46 -25.44
N LEU A 200 7.23 10.67 -25.39
CA LEU A 200 7.53 11.47 -26.59
C LEU A 200 8.70 10.91 -27.41
N SER A 201 9.56 10.09 -26.81
CA SER A 201 10.67 9.43 -27.51
C SER A 201 10.23 8.30 -28.44
N VAL A 202 8.98 7.83 -28.31
CA VAL A 202 8.42 6.76 -29.13
C VAL A 202 8.13 7.26 -30.54
N GLU A 203 8.64 6.55 -31.55
CA GLU A 203 8.42 6.90 -32.95
C GLU A 203 6.92 6.88 -33.31
N GLY A 204 6.44 7.99 -33.87
CA GLY A 204 5.03 8.16 -34.27
C GLY A 204 4.16 8.92 -33.28
N VAL A 205 4.65 9.19 -32.06
CA VAL A 205 3.96 10.04 -31.08
C VAL A 205 4.21 11.52 -31.40
N LYS A 206 3.15 12.32 -31.50
CA LYS A 206 3.23 13.76 -31.79
C LYS A 206 2.93 14.62 -30.58
N ALA A 207 1.95 14.21 -29.77
CA ALA A 207 1.57 14.92 -28.56
C ALA A 207 1.00 13.95 -27.52
N LEU A 208 1.01 14.38 -26.26
CA LEU A 208 0.44 13.68 -25.11
C LEU A 208 -0.54 14.62 -24.43
N HIS A 209 -1.66 14.09 -23.96
CA HIS A 209 -2.65 14.85 -23.21
C HIS A 209 -3.30 13.99 -22.13
N SER A 210 -3.82 14.67 -21.11
CA SER A 210 -4.49 14.03 -19.96
C SER A 210 -3.63 12.91 -19.36
N LEU A 211 -2.33 13.19 -19.15
CA LEU A 211 -1.43 12.28 -18.44
C LEU A 211 -1.77 12.33 -16.95
N HIS A 212 -2.38 11.25 -16.46
CA HIS A 212 -2.75 11.09 -15.07
C HIS A 212 -1.94 9.94 -14.47
N ILE A 213 -1.27 10.23 -13.36
CA ILE A 213 -0.45 9.27 -12.62
C ILE A 213 -0.93 9.28 -11.17
N TRP A 214 -1.49 8.17 -10.73
CA TRP A 214 -1.99 7.98 -9.37
C TRP A 214 -1.51 6.65 -8.81
N ALA A 215 -1.70 6.44 -7.51
CA ALA A 215 -1.38 5.17 -6.87
C ALA A 215 -2.63 4.62 -6.19
N LEU A 216 -2.96 3.35 -6.44
CA LEU A 216 -4.04 2.66 -5.73
C LEU A 216 -3.57 2.22 -4.33
N THR A 217 -2.29 1.83 -4.23
CA THR A 217 -1.59 1.54 -2.98
C THR A 217 -0.12 1.98 -3.11
N VAL A 218 0.62 1.98 -2.01
CA VAL A 218 2.07 2.35 -2.00
C VAL A 218 2.89 1.52 -3.01
N SER A 219 2.45 0.31 -3.33
CA SER A 219 3.14 -0.61 -4.26
C SER A 219 2.50 -0.73 -5.64
N HIS A 220 1.34 -0.12 -5.89
CA HIS A 220 0.60 -0.26 -7.15
C HIS A 220 0.34 1.11 -7.81
N PRO A 221 1.36 1.70 -8.46
CA PRO A 221 1.18 2.90 -9.25
C PRO A 221 0.47 2.57 -10.57
N VAL A 222 -0.46 3.43 -10.95
CA VAL A 222 -1.30 3.33 -12.14
C VAL A 222 -1.12 4.59 -12.98
N LEU A 223 -1.11 4.40 -14.30
CA LEU A 223 -0.98 5.49 -15.25
C LEU A 223 -2.07 5.41 -16.31
N SER A 224 -2.67 6.56 -16.62
CA SER A 224 -3.52 6.74 -17.79
C SER A 224 -3.05 7.92 -18.62
N VAL A 225 -2.97 7.72 -19.93
CA VAL A 225 -2.49 8.74 -20.86
C VAL A 225 -3.16 8.62 -22.21
N HIS A 226 -3.40 9.76 -22.85
CA HIS A 226 -3.87 9.82 -24.22
C HIS A 226 -2.70 10.26 -25.11
N ILE A 227 -2.49 9.52 -26.20
CA ILE A 227 -1.39 9.70 -27.12
C ILE A 227 -1.94 10.05 -28.50
N ALA A 228 -1.54 11.19 -29.02
CA ALA A 228 -1.87 11.64 -30.36
C ALA A 228 -0.81 11.16 -31.37
N ILE A 229 -1.23 10.33 -32.33
CA ILE A 229 -0.38 9.82 -33.42
C ILE A 229 -0.70 10.51 -34.75
N ASN A 230 0.26 10.54 -35.67
CA ASN A 230 0.00 10.96 -37.06
C ASN A 230 -0.82 9.89 -37.80
N GLU A 231 -1.37 10.19 -38.99
CA GLU A 231 -2.18 9.25 -39.78
C GLU A 231 -1.42 8.02 -40.32
N THR A 232 -0.10 7.97 -40.15
CA THR A 232 0.79 7.02 -40.84
C THR A 232 1.36 5.85 -40.02
N PRO A 233 1.55 5.91 -38.69
CA PRO A 233 1.98 4.74 -37.92
C PRO A 233 0.83 3.75 -37.70
N ASP A 234 1.14 2.46 -37.70
CA ASP A 234 0.24 1.44 -37.16
C ASP A 234 0.04 1.69 -35.66
N ALA A 235 -1.18 2.06 -35.27
CA ALA A 235 -1.56 2.37 -33.90
C ALA A 235 -1.17 1.24 -32.91
N GLN A 236 -1.27 -0.02 -33.34
CA GLN A 236 -0.92 -1.16 -32.48
C GLN A 236 0.59 -1.23 -32.21
N THR A 237 1.42 -0.89 -33.18
CA THR A 237 2.88 -0.86 -33.03
C THR A 237 3.30 0.23 -32.04
N VAL A 238 2.72 1.43 -32.14
CA VAL A 238 2.98 2.53 -31.18
C VAL A 238 2.53 2.16 -29.76
N LEU A 239 1.35 1.55 -29.63
CA LEU A 239 0.85 1.08 -28.33
C LEU A 239 1.83 0.12 -27.65
N LYS A 240 2.34 -0.84 -28.43
CA LYS A 240 3.23 -1.89 -27.93
C LYS A 240 4.58 -1.31 -27.51
N GLU A 241 5.14 -0.41 -28.31
CA GLU A 241 6.40 0.26 -28.01
C GLU A 241 6.28 1.14 -26.76
N ALA A 242 5.25 1.99 -26.70
CA ALA A 242 5.00 2.86 -25.55
C ALA A 242 4.76 2.05 -24.26
N SER A 243 4.00 0.95 -24.35
CA SER A 243 3.78 0.06 -23.20
C SER A 243 5.07 -0.61 -22.74
N CYS A 244 5.94 -1.04 -23.66
CA CYS A 244 7.21 -1.68 -23.33
C CYS A 244 8.18 -0.69 -22.67
N GLN A 245 8.27 0.54 -23.18
CA GLN A 245 9.10 1.59 -22.58
C GLN A 245 8.61 1.98 -21.19
N LEU A 246 7.29 2.15 -21.01
CA LEU A 246 6.73 2.45 -19.69
C LEU A 246 7.01 1.32 -18.70
N GLN A 247 6.80 0.05 -19.06
CA GLN A 247 7.09 -1.10 -18.19
C GLN A 247 8.58 -1.27 -17.87
N GLY A 248 9.46 -0.92 -18.82
CA GLY A 248 10.92 -1.04 -18.64
C GLY A 248 11.51 0.08 -17.80
N ALA A 249 11.03 1.31 -17.97
CA ALA A 249 11.53 2.49 -17.26
C ALA A 249 10.84 2.70 -15.91
N PHE A 250 9.56 2.36 -15.81
CA PHE A 250 8.73 2.61 -14.65
C PHE A 250 7.97 1.33 -14.25
N ASN A 251 8.04 0.94 -12.98
CA ASN A 251 7.40 -0.28 -12.49
C ASN A 251 5.90 -0.06 -12.24
N PHE A 252 5.15 0.38 -13.26
CA PHE A 252 3.70 0.56 -13.20
C PHE A 252 2.99 -0.80 -13.19
N HIS A 253 2.03 -0.96 -12.28
CA HIS A 253 1.25 -2.20 -12.22
C HIS A 253 0.24 -2.29 -13.38
N THR A 254 -0.43 -1.18 -13.66
CA THR A 254 -1.43 -1.08 -14.72
C THR A 254 -1.22 0.21 -15.49
N THR A 255 -1.27 0.13 -16.81
CA THR A 255 -1.13 1.27 -17.70
C THR A 255 -2.24 1.25 -18.73
N THR A 256 -3.00 2.34 -18.84
CA THR A 256 -4.04 2.52 -19.86
C THR A 256 -3.62 3.61 -20.83
N ILE A 257 -3.41 3.22 -22.08
CA ILE A 257 -2.98 4.13 -23.14
C ILE A 257 -4.10 4.21 -24.17
N GLN A 258 -4.66 5.40 -24.34
CA GLN A 258 -5.63 5.68 -25.40
C GLN A 258 -4.92 6.31 -26.59
N ILE A 259 -5.12 5.76 -27.78
CA ILE A 259 -4.54 6.28 -29.01
C ILE A 259 -5.58 7.08 -29.77
N GLU A 260 -5.21 8.30 -30.13
CA GLU A 260 -6.04 9.22 -30.89
C GLU A 260 -5.27 9.74 -32.10
N ASN A 261 -6.00 10.10 -33.16
CA ASN A 261 -5.40 10.75 -34.31
C ASN A 261 -5.16 12.22 -33.97
N TYR A 262 -3.98 12.72 -34.31
CA TYR A 262 -3.65 14.12 -34.11
C TYR A 262 -4.56 15.03 -34.95
N SER A 263 -5.28 15.95 -34.30
CA SER A 263 -5.96 17.07 -34.96
C SER A 263 -5.28 18.40 -34.62
N GLU A 264 -5.39 19.39 -35.51
CA GLU A 264 -4.77 20.72 -35.26
C GLU A 264 -5.44 21.46 -34.09
N ASP A 265 -6.71 21.16 -33.80
CA ASP A 265 -7.46 21.69 -32.66
C ASP A 265 -6.84 21.30 -31.30
N MET A 266 -6.02 20.24 -31.26
CA MET A 266 -5.30 19.80 -30.06
C MET A 266 -4.15 20.73 -29.65
N ARG A 267 -3.74 21.68 -30.50
CA ARG A 267 -2.66 22.64 -30.17
C ARG A 267 -3.08 23.66 -29.10
N ASP A 268 -4.35 24.04 -29.08
CA ASP A 268 -4.90 25.05 -28.15
C ASP A 268 -5.66 24.43 -26.98
N CYS A 269 -5.60 23.11 -26.84
CA CYS A 269 -6.30 22.39 -25.78
C CYS A 269 -5.60 22.61 -24.42
N ARG A 270 -6.38 23.02 -23.41
CA ARG A 270 -5.90 23.23 -22.04
C ARG A 270 -5.52 21.92 -21.34
N GLU A 271 -6.12 20.79 -21.72
CA GLU A 271 -5.79 19.47 -21.18
C GLU A 271 -4.49 18.88 -21.78
N CYS A 272 -4.00 19.45 -22.88
CA CYS A 272 -2.71 19.12 -23.47
C CYS A 272 -1.54 19.88 -22.81
N GLN A 273 -1.82 20.89 -21.98
CA GLN A 273 -0.80 21.66 -21.30
C GLN A 273 -0.33 20.91 -20.06
N SER A 274 0.99 20.91 -19.81
CA SER A 274 1.52 20.37 -18.55
C SER A 274 0.89 21.09 -17.37
N PRO A 275 0.57 20.38 -16.27
CA PRO A 275 0.11 21.02 -15.06
C PRO A 275 1.09 22.13 -14.67
N SER A 276 0.55 23.29 -14.29
CA SER A 276 1.37 24.42 -13.83
C SER A 276 1.94 24.05 -12.46
N ASP A 277 3.26 23.93 -12.36
CA ASP A 277 3.99 23.65 -11.10
C ASP A 277 3.67 24.66 -9.98
#